data_AF-B6UAP6-F1
#
_entry.id   AF-B6UAP6-F1
#
_cell.length_a   1.000
_cell.length_b   1.000
_cell.length_c   1.000
_cell.angle_alpha   90.00
_cell.angle_beta   90.00
_cell.angle_gamma   90.00
#
_symmetry.space_group_name_H-M   'P 1'
#
loop_
_entity.id
_entity.type
_entity.pdbx_description
1 polymer ?
#
loop_
_entity_poly.entity_id
_entity_poly.type
_entity_poly.pdbx_seq_one_letter_code
_entity_poly.pdbx_strand_id
1 'polypeptide(L)' 'MATAGKVIKCKAAVAWEAGKPLSIEEVEVAPPQAMEVRVKILFTSLCP' A
#
# COMPACT_ATOMS: atom_id res chain seq x y z
N MET A 1 15.16 8.31 7.20
CA MET A 1 15.69 7.50 6.08
C MET A 1 14.98 7.91 4.80
N ALA A 2 15.71 8.19 3.73
CA ALA A 2 15.13 8.50 2.42
C ALA A 2 14.77 7.20 1.67
N THR A 3 13.52 7.09 1.21
CA THR A 3 13.01 5.92 0.46
C THR A 3 12.78 6.20 -1.03
N ALA A 4 13.15 7.39 -1.50
CA ALA A 4 13.02 7.78 -2.90
C ALA A 4 13.81 6.84 -3.83
N GLY A 5 13.19 6.41 -4.93
CA GLY A 5 13.79 5.49 -5.91
C GLY A 5 13.93 4.03 -5.47
N LYS A 6 13.49 3.66 -4.26
CA LYS A 6 13.58 2.29 -3.72
C LYS A 6 12.20 1.66 -3.56
N VAL A 7 12.15 0.33 -3.66
CA VAL A 7 11.00 -0.47 -3.22
C VAL A 7 10.86 -0.34 -1.70
N ILE A 8 9.62 -0.21 -1.22
CA ILE A 8 9.29 -0.13 0.20
C ILE A 8 8.51 -1.38 0.60
N LYS A 9 8.84 -1.95 1.77
CA LYS A 9 8.00 -2.95 2.43
C LYS A 9 7.09 -2.26 3.44
N CYS A 10 5.79 -2.49 3.34
CA CYS A 10 4.81 -1.93 4.27
C CYS A 10 3.62 -2.87 4.48
N LYS A 11 2.87 -2.64 5.56
CA LYS A 11 1.63 -3.38 5.83
C LYS A 11 0.50 -2.88 4.93
N ALA A 12 -0.30 -3.82 4.41
CA ALA A 12 -1.53 -3.53 3.67
C ALA A 12 -2.62 -4.53 4.07
N ALA A 13 -3.89 -4.11 3.88
CA ALA A 13 -5.03 -5.00 3.95
C ALA A 13 -5.37 -5.50 2.54
N VAL A 14 -5.15 -6.78 2.26
CA VAL A 14 -5.27 -7.39 0.94
C VAL A 14 -6.57 -8.21 0.86
N ALA A 15 -7.34 -7.99 -0.21
CA ALA A 15 -8.53 -8.78 -0.54
C ALA A 15 -8.13 -9.88 -1.53
N TRP A 16 -7.94 -11.10 -1.04
CA TRP A 16 -7.56 -12.24 -1.89
C TRP A 16 -8.73 -12.79 -2.70
N GLU A 17 -9.93 -12.78 -2.13
CA GLU A 17 -11.15 -13.29 -2.75
C GLU A 17 -12.36 -12.46 -2.30
N ALA A 18 -13.40 -12.41 -3.13
CA ALA A 18 -14.63 -11.71 -2.79
C ALA A 18 -15.35 -12.36 -1.59
N GLY A 19 -15.90 -11.54 -0.70
CA GLY A 19 -16.68 -12.00 0.46
C GLY A 19 -15.85 -12.58 1.62
N LYS A 20 -14.52 -12.62 1.51
CA LYS A 20 -13.63 -12.99 2.63
C LYS A 20 -13.14 -11.75 3.39
N PRO A 21 -12.82 -11.88 4.69
CA PRO A 21 -12.14 -10.82 5.43
C PRO A 21 -10.80 -10.43 4.77
N LEU A 22 -10.42 -9.16 4.90
CA LEU A 22 -9.11 -8.68 4.44
C LEU A 22 -7.99 -9.31 5.27
N SER A 23 -6.88 -9.64 4.62
CA SER A 23 -5.68 -10.14 5.28
C SER A 23 -4.67 -9.01 5.49
N ILE A 24 -4.09 -8.89 6.69
CA ILE A 24 -3.05 -7.89 6.98
C ILE A 24 -1.68 -8.50 6.69
N GLU A 25 -1.02 -8.04 5.63
CA GLU A 25 0.20 -8.64 5.11
C GLU A 25 1.26 -7.58 4.76
N GLU A 26 2.50 -8.02 4.63
CA GLU A 26 3.60 -7.17 4.13
C GLU A 26 3.62 -7.21 2.60
N VAL A 27 3.59 -6.03 1.97
CA VAL A 27 3.63 -5.87 0.51
C VAL A 27 4.81 -5.00 0.10
N GLU A 28 5.25 -5.18 -1.16
CA GLU A 28 6.28 -4.37 -1.79
C GLU A 28 5.65 -3.28 -2.67
N VAL A 29 5.93 -2.03 -2.35
CA VAL A 29 5.48 -0.85 -3.11
C VAL A 29 6.64 -0.31 -3.94
N ALA A 30 6.50 -0.41 -5.26
CA ALA A 30 7.46 0.10 -6.24
C ALA A 30 7.68 1.63 -6.12
N PRO A 31 8.80 2.16 -6.63
CA PRO A 31 8.95 3.61 -6.81
C PRO A 31 7.94 4.14 -7.85
N PRO A 32 7.48 5.40 -7.73
CA PRO A 32 6.58 6.00 -8.71
C PRO A 32 7.27 6.20 -10.07
N GLN A 33 6.52 6.00 -11.15
CA GLN A 33 6.93 6.28 -12.53
C GLN A 33 6.63 7.74 -12.93
N ALA A 34 6.81 8.06 -14.21
CA ALA A 34 6.52 9.39 -14.73
C ALA A 34 5.05 9.75 -14.51
N MET A 35 4.81 10.94 -13.94
CA MET A 35 3.47 11.44 -13.58
C MET A 35 2.73 10.63 -12.50
N GLU A 36 3.43 9.80 -11.72
CA GLU A 36 2.87 9.10 -10.56
C GLU A 36 3.32 9.73 -9.24
N VAL A 37 2.52 9.55 -8.19
CA VAL A 37 2.84 10.01 -6.83
C VAL A 37 2.67 8.85 -5.86
N ARG A 38 3.69 8.59 -5.04
CA ARG A 38 3.63 7.60 -3.96
C ARG A 38 3.36 8.30 -2.63
N VAL A 39 2.23 7.98 -1.99
CA VAL A 39 1.75 8.64 -0.77
C VAL A 39 1.93 7.73 0.44
N LYS A 40 2.39 8.30 1.58
CA LYS A 40 2.35 7.62 2.88
C LYS A 40 1.02 7.91 3.55
N ILE A 41 0.15 6.90 3.64
CA ILE A 41 -1.13 7.02 4.33
C ILE A 41 -0.88 7.09 5.84
N LEU A 42 -1.38 8.16 6.48
CA LEU A 42 -1.34 8.32 7.94
C LEU A 42 -2.62 7.82 8.59
N PHE A 43 -3.76 8.11 7.96
CA PHE A 43 -5.10 7.72 8.41
C PHE A 43 -5.97 7.44 7.18
N THR A 44 -6.87 6.47 7.29
CA THR A 44 -7.89 6.14 6.29
C THR A 44 -9.15 5.66 7.00
N SER A 45 -10.32 5.98 6.44
CA SER A 45 -11.63 5.47 6.90
C SER A 45 -12.18 4.45 5.90
N LEU A 46 -13.18 3.69 6.33
CA LEU A 46 -13.95 2.80 5.46
C LEU A 46 -15.19 3.53 4.95
N CYS A 47 -15.39 3.49 3.64
CA CYS A 47 -16.66 3.86 3.01
C CYS A 47 -17.55 2.60 2.91
N PRO A 48 -18.86 2.70 3.19
CA PRO A 48 -19.82 1.65 2.88
C PRO A 48 -19.87 1.32 1.39
#